data_AF-A0A1F9Y059-F1
#
_entry.id   AF-A0A1F9Y059-F1
#
_cell.length_a   1.000
_cell.length_b   1.000
_cell.length_c   1.000
_cell.angle_alpha   90.00
_cell.angle_beta   90.00
_cell.angle_gamma   90.00
#
_symmetry.space_group_name_H-M   'P 1'
#
loop_
_entity.id
_entity.type
_entity.pdbx_description
1 polymer ?
#
loop_
_entity_poly.entity_id
_entity_poly.type
_entity_poly.pdbx_seq_one_letter_code
_entity_poly.pdbx_strand_id
1 'polypeptide(L)'
;MRSDSLVTNLSKELQRLGALPIGTESERTNFLREYLLFTNRFFFEYRPNPDALNSPDPDYPDWKRHTEHLAIWDDYCRQILGLTFSDAQITALSKSLISIFSGIAGQVPAPYAQNVNAIAGISAAEFSFLRLLHAAMDFSEELLPIDAPLVQKLKASFSQKMPGPKELQTVDGANSLIACFGGADRNVDERRRYIQRACERIDAQYGGQAMNIFTTHSKDAQAIFDALCAFKGIKTKKANMILRDFYELGIWVYEKNLHAINIIADNRVMRIALRTGILQLGTGKTLNDLLDQYDQQYVVLVQSTAEAFRRVWEKTAELNNGIHIVPYPGKFDELVFRLGGNCCKLNARACESGRQSKAFSTWTKSALNYSAPKGCPFSSVCPDHLKKLNAPFAIQNNTWNKIYTNEGGGGGLRGI
;
A
#
# COMPACT_ATOMS: atom_id res chain seq x y z
N MET A 1 19.39 -20.38 -35.13
CA MET A 1 18.64 -21.65 -35.13
C MET A 1 17.98 -21.80 -33.76
N ARG A 2 16.65 -21.90 -33.70
CA ARG A 2 15.90 -22.10 -32.45
C ARG A 2 16.08 -23.55 -31.98
N SER A 3 16.10 -23.83 -30.68
CA SER A 3 16.20 -25.21 -30.21
C SER A 3 14.88 -25.95 -30.46
N ASP A 4 14.92 -27.11 -31.12
CA ASP A 4 13.75 -27.95 -31.42
C ASP A 4 12.95 -28.34 -30.17
N SER A 5 13.58 -28.31 -28.99
CA SER A 5 12.93 -28.50 -27.70
C SER A 5 11.87 -27.44 -27.38
N LEU A 6 12.07 -26.19 -27.79
CA LEU A 6 11.17 -25.08 -27.45
C LEU A 6 9.89 -25.14 -28.29
N VAL A 7 10.01 -25.43 -29.59
CA VAL A 7 8.87 -25.62 -30.51
C VAL A 7 8.04 -26.83 -30.09
N THR A 8 8.72 -27.89 -29.63
CA THR A 8 8.06 -29.09 -29.10
C THR A 8 7.28 -28.80 -27.82
N ASN A 9 7.85 -28.01 -26.90
CA ASN A 9 7.17 -27.64 -25.66
C ASN A 9 5.97 -26.72 -25.91
N LEU A 10 6.09 -25.77 -26.84
CA LEU A 10 5.00 -24.88 -27.23
C LEU A 10 3.81 -25.66 -27.81
N SER A 11 4.09 -26.61 -28.70
CA SER A 11 3.07 -27.42 -29.34
C SER A 11 2.32 -28.30 -28.33
N LYS A 12 3.01 -28.87 -27.35
CA LYS A 12 2.39 -29.64 -26.25
C LYS A 12 1.45 -28.77 -25.42
N GLU A 13 1.87 -27.54 -25.13
CA GLU A 13 1.09 -26.65 -24.28
C GLU A 13 -0.13 -26.05 -24.98
N LEU A 14 -0.02 -25.75 -26.27
CA LEU A 14 -1.17 -25.37 -27.11
C LEU A 14 -2.20 -26.51 -27.21
N GLN A 15 -1.74 -27.75 -27.35
CA GLN A 15 -2.63 -28.92 -27.33
C GLN A 15 -3.32 -29.10 -25.98
N ARG A 16 -2.60 -28.87 -24.86
CA ARG A 16 -3.20 -28.91 -23.51
C ARG A 16 -4.28 -27.84 -23.35
N LEU A 17 -4.02 -26.60 -23.76
CA LEU A 17 -4.99 -25.51 -23.68
C LEU A 17 -6.22 -25.77 -24.54
N GLY A 18 -6.03 -26.26 -25.76
CA GLY A 18 -7.13 -26.64 -26.67
C GLY A 18 -7.98 -27.81 -26.16
N ALA A 19 -7.46 -28.59 -25.20
CA ALA A 19 -8.17 -29.71 -24.58
C ALA A 19 -8.88 -29.34 -23.26
N LEU A 20 -8.77 -28.10 -22.78
CA LEU A 20 -9.51 -27.67 -21.59
C LEU A 20 -11.02 -27.66 -21.88
N PRO A 21 -11.86 -28.24 -20.99
CA PRO A 21 -13.30 -28.16 -21.14
C PRO A 21 -13.74 -26.70 -20.96
N ILE A 22 -14.50 -26.15 -21.91
CA ILE A 22 -15.03 -24.79 -21.85
C ILE A 22 -16.56 -24.87 -21.94
N GLY A 23 -17.23 -24.99 -20.80
CA GLY A 23 -18.69 -25.01 -20.73
C GLY A 23 -19.22 -23.99 -19.72
N THR A 24 -18.80 -24.15 -18.47
CA THR A 24 -19.21 -23.36 -17.32
C THR A 24 -18.39 -22.05 -17.17
N GLU A 25 -18.86 -21.12 -16.34
CA GLU A 25 -18.17 -19.86 -16.07
C GLU A 25 -16.81 -20.08 -15.36
N SER A 26 -16.73 -21.06 -14.45
CA SER A 26 -15.48 -21.45 -13.80
C SER A 26 -14.46 -22.03 -14.79
N GLU A 27 -14.93 -22.87 -15.71
CA GLU A 27 -14.11 -23.44 -16.78
C GLU A 27 -13.62 -22.39 -17.77
N ARG A 28 -14.47 -21.43 -18.18
CA ARG A 28 -14.06 -20.28 -19.00
C ARG A 28 -13.02 -19.42 -18.29
N THR A 29 -13.20 -19.16 -17.00
CA THR A 29 -12.24 -18.41 -16.18
C THR A 29 -10.90 -19.14 -16.10
N ASN A 30 -10.92 -20.46 -15.90
CA ASN A 30 -9.71 -21.28 -15.87
C ASN A 30 -9.01 -21.35 -17.23
N PHE A 31 -9.77 -21.47 -18.33
CA PHE A 31 -9.22 -21.42 -19.68
C PHE A 31 -8.56 -20.07 -19.97
N LEU A 32 -9.26 -18.96 -19.72
CA LEU A 32 -8.71 -17.61 -19.89
C LEU A 32 -7.44 -17.42 -19.06
N ARG A 33 -7.45 -17.88 -17.80
CA ARG A 33 -6.28 -17.82 -16.92
C ARG A 33 -5.09 -18.61 -17.50
N GLU A 34 -5.30 -19.86 -17.92
CA GLU A 34 -4.24 -20.72 -18.46
C GLU A 34 -3.75 -20.23 -19.84
N TYR A 35 -4.65 -19.73 -20.68
CA TYR A 35 -4.33 -19.07 -21.94
C TYR A 35 -3.46 -17.82 -21.71
N LEU A 36 -3.83 -16.98 -20.75
CA LEU A 36 -3.09 -15.77 -20.42
C LEU A 36 -1.69 -16.09 -19.87
N LEU A 37 -1.60 -17.06 -18.96
CA LEU A 37 -0.33 -17.58 -18.43
C LEU A 37 0.58 -18.09 -19.56
N PHE A 38 0.02 -18.83 -20.51
CA PHE A 38 0.74 -19.31 -21.67
C PHE A 38 1.19 -18.17 -22.58
N THR A 39 0.31 -17.21 -22.91
CA THR A 39 0.70 -16.06 -23.73
C THR A 39 1.77 -15.22 -23.05
N ASN A 40 1.71 -15.03 -21.73
CA ASN A 40 2.77 -14.36 -20.97
C ASN A 40 4.08 -15.11 -21.19
N ARG A 41 4.12 -16.40 -20.85
CA ARG A 41 5.33 -17.22 -21.00
C ARG A 41 5.87 -17.21 -22.44
N PHE A 42 4.99 -17.31 -23.43
CA PHE A 42 5.35 -17.25 -24.85
C PHE A 42 5.94 -15.90 -25.25
N PHE A 43 5.31 -14.78 -24.91
CA PHE A 43 5.85 -13.46 -25.26
C PHE A 43 7.16 -13.13 -24.52
N PHE A 44 7.38 -13.68 -23.33
CA PHE A 44 8.56 -13.39 -22.50
C PHE A 44 9.74 -14.35 -22.68
N GLU A 45 9.52 -15.65 -22.90
CA GLU A 45 10.62 -16.61 -23.17
C GLU A 45 11.09 -16.57 -24.63
N TYR A 46 10.28 -16.04 -25.57
CA TYR A 46 10.50 -16.19 -27.00
C TYR A 46 11.21 -15.03 -27.71
N ARG A 47 11.67 -13.97 -27.03
CA ARG A 47 12.25 -12.81 -27.75
C ARG A 47 13.79 -12.75 -27.69
N PRO A 48 14.49 -12.80 -28.86
CA PRO A 48 15.94 -12.68 -28.91
C PRO A 48 16.48 -11.26 -28.74
N ASN A 49 15.64 -10.22 -28.86
CA ASN A 49 16.09 -8.83 -28.73
C ASN A 49 14.93 -7.86 -28.42
N PRO A 50 14.87 -7.24 -27.24
CA PRO A 50 13.82 -6.28 -26.88
C PRO A 50 13.84 -4.98 -27.70
N ASP A 51 14.96 -4.63 -28.35
CA ASP A 51 15.10 -3.39 -29.13
C ASP A 51 14.30 -3.36 -30.45
N ALA A 52 13.81 -4.52 -30.92
CA ALA A 52 13.05 -4.64 -32.16
C ALA A 52 11.57 -4.20 -32.04
N LEU A 53 11.11 -3.78 -30.86
CA LEU A 53 9.78 -3.17 -30.64
C LEU A 53 9.65 -1.72 -31.13
N ASN A 54 10.74 -1.15 -31.66
CA ASN A 54 10.73 0.17 -32.30
C ASN A 54 10.69 0.07 -33.84
N SER A 55 10.17 -1.03 -34.40
CA SER A 55 10.04 -1.16 -35.86
C SER A 55 8.83 -0.37 -36.34
N PRO A 56 9.00 0.62 -37.24
CA PRO A 56 7.91 1.45 -37.74
C PRO A 56 7.18 0.74 -38.88
N ASP A 57 6.62 -0.45 -38.63
CA ASP A 57 5.77 -1.13 -39.62
C ASP A 57 4.37 -0.48 -39.62
N PRO A 58 3.97 0.24 -40.69
CA PRO A 58 2.71 0.98 -40.74
C PRO A 58 1.47 0.07 -40.84
N ASP A 59 1.61 -1.21 -41.21
CA ASP A 59 0.48 -2.12 -41.40
C ASP A 59 0.09 -2.88 -40.11
N TYR A 60 0.92 -2.82 -39.07
CA TYR A 60 0.62 -3.36 -37.75
C TYR A 60 1.07 -2.39 -36.65
N PRO A 61 0.17 -1.54 -36.12
CA PRO A 61 0.52 -0.67 -35.02
C PRO A 61 0.87 -1.50 -33.78
N ASP A 62 2.16 -1.52 -33.41
CA ASP A 62 2.71 -2.26 -32.27
C ASP A 62 1.94 -1.99 -30.96
N TRP A 63 1.36 -0.81 -30.80
CA TRP A 63 0.59 -0.43 -29.62
C TRP A 63 -0.72 -1.24 -29.44
N LYS A 64 -1.34 -1.73 -30.53
CA LYS A 64 -2.70 -2.31 -30.48
C LYS A 64 -2.75 -3.68 -29.80
N ARG A 65 -1.74 -4.53 -30.04
CA ARG A 65 -1.60 -5.85 -29.40
C ARG A 65 -1.20 -5.76 -27.92
N HIS A 66 -0.43 -4.73 -27.56
CA HIS A 66 -0.12 -4.44 -26.16
C HIS A 66 -1.33 -3.86 -25.43
N THR A 67 -2.14 -3.00 -26.05
CA THR A 67 -3.34 -2.44 -25.40
C THR A 67 -4.42 -3.46 -25.10
N GLU A 68 -4.65 -4.45 -25.97
CA GLU A 68 -5.67 -5.48 -25.71
C GLU A 68 -5.25 -6.43 -24.59
N HIS A 69 -3.98 -6.85 -24.57
CA HIS A 69 -3.42 -7.63 -23.46
C HIS A 69 -3.47 -6.86 -22.13
N LEU A 70 -3.19 -5.55 -22.18
CA LEU A 70 -3.28 -4.65 -21.03
C LEU A 70 -4.70 -4.45 -20.54
N ALA A 71 -5.65 -4.27 -21.46
CA ALA A 71 -7.07 -4.16 -21.14
C ALA A 71 -7.58 -5.43 -20.44
N ILE A 72 -7.13 -6.61 -20.86
CA ILE A 72 -7.49 -7.87 -20.18
C ILE A 72 -6.95 -7.91 -18.74
N TRP A 73 -5.73 -7.44 -18.49
CA TRP A 73 -5.23 -7.31 -17.13
C TRP A 73 -6.04 -6.28 -16.32
N ASP A 74 -6.35 -5.11 -16.91
CA ASP A 74 -7.14 -4.07 -16.24
C ASP A 74 -8.54 -4.59 -15.85
N ASP A 75 -9.19 -5.33 -16.75
CA ASP A 75 -10.57 -5.83 -16.55
C ASP A 75 -10.64 -7.12 -15.70
N TYR A 76 -9.62 -7.99 -15.76
CA TYR A 76 -9.69 -9.35 -15.23
C TYR A 76 -8.57 -9.74 -14.25
N CYS A 77 -7.68 -8.82 -13.83
CA CYS A 77 -6.55 -9.13 -12.94
C CYS A 77 -7.00 -9.92 -11.69
N ARG A 78 -8.09 -9.52 -11.05
CA ARG A 78 -8.59 -10.19 -9.83
C ARG A 78 -9.00 -11.65 -10.10
N GLN A 79 -9.67 -11.91 -11.22
CA GLN A 79 -10.12 -13.23 -11.66
C GLN A 79 -8.94 -14.12 -12.07
N ILE A 80 -7.96 -13.52 -12.77
CA ILE A 80 -6.70 -14.18 -13.16
C ILE A 80 -5.95 -14.65 -11.91
N LEU A 81 -5.75 -13.75 -10.93
CA LEU A 81 -5.12 -14.08 -9.66
C LEU A 81 -5.96 -15.04 -8.80
N GLY A 82 -7.28 -15.09 -9.04
CA GLY A 82 -8.21 -15.93 -8.29
C GLY A 82 -8.16 -15.62 -6.80
N LEU A 83 -8.10 -14.33 -6.44
CA LEU A 83 -7.92 -13.93 -5.05
C LEU A 83 -9.11 -14.35 -4.20
N THR A 84 -8.83 -15.07 -3.12
CA THR A 84 -9.83 -15.55 -2.17
C THR A 84 -9.45 -15.15 -0.74
N PHE A 85 -10.45 -15.15 0.14
CA PHE A 85 -10.30 -14.85 1.55
C PHE A 85 -10.65 -16.10 2.35
N SER A 86 -9.75 -16.56 3.22
CA SER A 86 -9.97 -17.76 4.02
C SER A 86 -10.63 -17.41 5.35
N ASP A 87 -11.89 -17.77 5.54
CA ASP A 87 -12.62 -17.55 6.80
C ASP A 87 -11.94 -18.20 8.00
N ALA A 88 -11.34 -19.39 7.80
CA ALA A 88 -10.58 -20.09 8.83
C ALA A 88 -9.35 -19.28 9.27
N GLN A 89 -8.57 -18.74 8.33
CA GLN A 89 -7.41 -17.92 8.65
C GLN A 89 -7.79 -16.54 9.19
N ILE A 90 -8.85 -15.94 8.68
CA ILE A 90 -9.42 -14.69 9.21
C ILE A 90 -9.81 -14.89 10.67
N THR A 91 -10.49 -15.99 10.99
CA THR A 91 -10.88 -16.33 12.36
C THR A 91 -9.66 -16.56 13.26
N ALA A 92 -8.66 -17.31 12.78
CA ALA A 92 -7.43 -17.57 13.51
C ALA A 92 -6.65 -16.27 13.82
N LEU A 93 -6.48 -15.40 12.82
CA LEU A 93 -5.83 -14.10 12.99
C LEU A 93 -6.63 -13.20 13.93
N SER A 94 -7.96 -13.19 13.81
CA SER A 94 -8.84 -12.40 14.68
C SER A 94 -8.68 -12.79 16.15
N LYS A 95 -8.64 -14.09 16.47
CA LYS A 95 -8.38 -14.57 17.84
C LYS A 95 -7.01 -14.14 18.36
N SER A 96 -5.98 -14.20 17.51
CA SER A 96 -4.63 -13.74 17.85
C SER A 96 -4.62 -12.23 18.14
N LEU A 97 -5.27 -11.42 17.30
CA LEU A 97 -5.39 -9.97 17.51
C LEU A 97 -6.18 -9.63 18.76
N ILE A 98 -7.29 -10.32 19.05
CA ILE A 98 -8.01 -10.14 20.31
C ILE A 98 -7.06 -10.35 21.49
N SER A 99 -6.26 -11.42 21.50
CA SER A 99 -5.30 -11.67 22.58
C SER A 99 -4.17 -10.62 22.65
N ILE A 100 -3.73 -10.06 21.52
CA ILE A 100 -2.68 -9.04 21.50
C ILE A 100 -3.20 -7.71 22.03
N PHE A 101 -4.44 -7.35 21.66
CA PHE A 101 -5.06 -6.07 22.03
C PHE A 101 -5.89 -6.16 23.32
N SER A 102 -6.17 -7.35 23.87
CA SER A 102 -6.90 -7.51 25.14
C SER A 102 -6.13 -6.98 26.36
N GLY A 103 -4.81 -6.81 26.25
CA GLY A 103 -3.97 -6.15 27.27
C GLY A 103 -4.25 -4.65 27.41
N ILE A 104 -5.08 -4.08 26.53
CA ILE A 104 -5.51 -2.69 26.50
C ILE A 104 -6.87 -2.57 27.21
N ALA A 105 -6.96 -3.01 28.46
CA ALA A 105 -8.21 -2.94 29.23
C ALA A 105 -8.64 -1.48 29.45
N GLY A 106 -9.86 -1.11 29.04
CA GLY A 106 -10.49 0.18 29.38
C GLY A 106 -10.01 1.40 28.60
N GLN A 107 -9.16 1.23 27.57
CA GLN A 107 -8.69 2.32 26.74
C GLN A 107 -8.86 1.98 25.27
N VAL A 108 -9.45 2.92 24.53
CA VAL A 108 -9.57 3.06 23.07
C VAL A 108 -11.07 2.99 22.66
N PRO A 109 -11.64 4.10 22.16
CA PRO A 109 -11.09 4.92 21.08
C PRO A 109 -11.11 6.42 21.35
N ALA A 110 -10.30 6.87 22.30
CA ALA A 110 -9.79 8.24 22.23
C ALA A 110 -8.54 8.22 21.33
N PRO A 111 -8.22 9.33 20.64
CA PRO A 111 -6.88 9.57 20.10
C PRO A 111 -5.81 9.11 21.10
N TYR A 112 -4.74 8.44 20.65
CA TYR A 112 -3.66 8.00 21.56
C TYR A 112 -3.09 9.16 22.36
N ALA A 113 -3.19 10.39 21.85
CA ALA A 113 -3.02 11.59 22.63
C ALA A 113 -3.98 12.69 22.15
N GLN A 114 -4.67 13.36 23.07
CA GLN A 114 -5.11 14.74 22.84
C GLN A 114 -3.87 15.63 22.90
N ASN A 115 -3.02 15.57 21.87
CA ASN A 115 -1.84 16.41 21.79
C ASN A 115 -1.92 17.29 20.56
N VAL A 116 -2.84 18.26 20.64
CA VAL A 116 -3.06 19.31 19.63
C VAL A 116 -1.77 20.13 19.37
N ASN A 117 -0.77 20.02 20.26
CA ASN A 117 0.55 20.64 20.18
C ASN A 117 1.69 19.60 20.12
N ALA A 118 1.46 18.43 19.52
CA ALA A 118 2.44 17.33 19.48
C ALA A 118 3.82 17.74 18.92
N ILE A 119 3.88 18.82 18.14
CA ILE A 119 5.12 19.43 17.68
C ILE A 119 5.20 20.84 18.25
N ALA A 120 6.20 21.06 19.10
CA ALA A 120 6.44 22.35 19.73
C ALA A 120 6.59 23.46 18.68
N GLY A 121 5.84 24.56 18.85
CA GLY A 121 5.99 25.77 18.06
C GLY A 121 5.06 25.91 16.86
N ILE A 122 4.11 24.98 16.63
CA ILE A 122 3.04 25.13 15.63
C ILE A 122 1.69 24.71 16.19
N SER A 123 0.63 25.35 15.69
CA SER A 123 -0.76 24.98 15.95
C SER A 123 -1.18 23.75 15.14
N ALA A 124 -2.27 23.10 15.54
CA ALA A 124 -2.87 22.00 14.77
C ALA A 124 -3.29 22.42 13.35
N ALA A 125 -3.72 23.66 13.15
CA ALA A 125 -4.07 24.18 11.82
C ALA A 125 -2.83 24.28 10.91
N GLU A 126 -1.73 24.83 11.43
CA GLU A 126 -0.45 24.92 10.71
C GLU A 126 0.13 23.53 10.43
N PHE A 127 0.10 22.62 11.42
CA PHE A 127 0.52 21.24 11.21
C PHE A 127 -0.32 20.55 10.13
N SER A 128 -1.64 20.73 10.16
CA SER A 128 -2.54 20.13 9.18
C SER A 128 -2.21 20.59 7.76
N PHE A 129 -1.93 21.89 7.60
CA PHE A 129 -1.51 22.47 6.33
C PHE A 129 -0.17 21.89 5.86
N LEU A 130 0.86 21.89 6.72
CA LEU A 130 2.16 21.31 6.38
C LEU A 130 2.08 19.82 6.05
N ARG A 131 1.33 19.04 6.82
CA ARG A 131 1.19 17.58 6.63
C ARG A 131 0.53 17.26 5.30
N LEU A 132 -0.46 18.06 4.89
CA LEU A 132 -1.11 17.94 3.58
C LEU A 132 -0.12 18.26 2.45
N LEU A 133 0.62 19.36 2.54
CA LEU A 133 1.61 19.73 1.53
C LEU A 133 2.74 18.69 1.44
N HIS A 134 3.26 18.25 2.58
CA HIS A 134 4.24 17.16 2.66
C HIS A 134 3.73 15.91 1.95
N ALA A 135 2.48 15.49 2.22
CA ALA A 135 1.89 14.35 1.53
C ALA A 135 1.76 14.59 0.02
N ALA A 136 1.29 15.75 -0.41
CA ALA A 136 1.11 16.06 -1.83
C ALA A 136 2.43 15.96 -2.59
N MET A 137 3.52 16.49 -2.03
CA MET A 137 4.83 16.54 -2.70
C MET A 137 5.73 15.32 -2.43
N ASP A 138 5.31 14.32 -1.67
CA ASP A 138 6.13 13.12 -1.38
C ASP A 138 6.19 12.16 -2.59
N PHE A 139 7.33 12.13 -3.30
CA PHE A 139 7.58 11.28 -4.48
C PHE A 139 8.55 10.13 -4.21
N SER A 140 8.50 9.52 -3.01
CA SER A 140 9.38 8.39 -2.59
C SER A 140 10.82 8.77 -2.24
N GLU A 141 11.10 10.06 -2.15
CA GLU A 141 12.36 10.63 -1.65
C GLU A 141 12.13 11.09 -0.21
N GLU A 142 13.09 10.84 0.67
CA GLU A 142 12.95 11.11 2.10
C GLU A 142 12.96 12.62 2.37
N LEU A 143 11.76 13.21 2.38
CA LEU A 143 11.54 14.56 2.89
C LEU A 143 11.80 14.59 4.40
N LEU A 144 12.29 15.72 4.90
CA LEU A 144 12.48 15.90 6.32
C LEU A 144 11.15 15.77 7.08
N PRO A 145 11.14 15.07 8.23
CA PRO A 145 9.94 14.94 9.05
C PRO A 145 9.50 16.30 9.57
N ILE A 146 8.20 16.46 9.82
CA ILE A 146 7.66 17.67 10.43
C ILE A 146 7.96 17.63 11.93
N ASP A 147 9.04 18.28 12.33
CA ASP A 147 9.52 18.35 13.70
C ASP A 147 9.93 19.79 14.08
N ALA A 148 10.38 19.99 15.32
CA ALA A 148 10.76 21.31 15.81
C ALA A 148 11.91 21.96 14.98
N PRO A 149 12.99 21.24 14.60
CA PRO A 149 13.99 21.76 13.68
C PRO A 149 13.43 22.26 12.35
N LEU A 150 12.55 21.47 11.69
CA LEU A 150 11.94 21.88 10.43
C LEU A 150 11.05 23.13 10.61
N VAL A 151 10.26 23.17 11.68
CA VAL A 151 9.42 24.32 12.01
C VAL A 151 10.24 25.59 12.17
N GLN A 152 11.38 25.52 12.88
CA GLN A 152 12.28 26.67 13.05
C GLN A 152 12.85 27.13 11.71
N LYS A 153 13.28 26.19 10.87
CA LYS A 153 13.78 26.48 9.52
C LYS A 153 12.72 27.18 8.66
N LEU A 154 11.49 26.66 8.67
CA LEU A 154 10.36 27.27 7.95
C LEU A 154 10.10 28.69 8.44
N LYS A 155 9.98 28.91 9.74
CA LYS A 155 9.77 30.26 10.29
C LYS A 155 10.90 31.21 9.90
N ALA A 156 12.17 30.76 9.94
CA ALA A 156 13.30 31.58 9.51
C ALA A 156 13.19 31.99 8.03
N SER A 157 12.76 31.08 7.15
CA SER A 157 12.57 31.35 5.72
C SER A 157 11.35 32.22 5.40
N PHE A 158 10.35 32.29 6.29
CA PHE A 158 9.09 33.01 6.08
C PHE A 158 8.86 34.12 7.12
N SER A 159 9.88 34.95 7.38
CA SER A 159 9.76 36.14 8.23
C SER A 159 9.20 35.85 9.64
N GLN A 160 9.69 34.78 10.27
CA GLN A 160 9.33 34.31 11.62
C GLN A 160 7.88 33.83 11.79
N LYS A 161 7.16 33.59 10.70
CA LYS A 161 5.81 32.99 10.70
C LYS A 161 5.75 31.74 9.84
N MET A 162 4.67 30.98 10.00
CA MET A 162 4.39 29.85 9.11
C MET A 162 3.87 30.36 7.76
N PRO A 163 4.30 29.78 6.62
CA PRO A 163 3.80 30.17 5.31
C PRO A 163 2.33 29.84 5.14
N GLY A 164 1.58 30.74 4.50
CA GLY A 164 0.18 30.53 4.13
C GLY A 164 -0.02 30.17 2.65
N PRO A 165 -1.25 29.77 2.23
CA PRO A 165 -1.54 29.40 0.85
C PRO A 165 -1.13 30.45 -0.20
N LYS A 166 -1.44 31.74 0.06
CA LYS A 166 -1.11 32.84 -0.85
C LYS A 166 0.39 32.99 -1.10
N GLU A 167 1.21 32.84 -0.06
CA GLU A 167 2.67 32.92 -0.19
C GLU A 167 3.21 31.74 -1.00
N LEU A 168 2.66 30.55 -0.77
CA LEU A 168 3.08 29.31 -1.43
C LEU A 168 2.52 29.13 -2.85
N GLN A 169 1.60 29.98 -3.30
CA GLN A 169 1.19 30.06 -4.71
C GLN A 169 2.28 30.70 -5.58
N THR A 170 3.18 31.50 -5.00
CA THR A 170 4.32 32.08 -5.73
C THR A 170 5.41 31.04 -5.99
N VAL A 171 6.20 31.25 -7.05
CA VAL A 171 7.34 30.37 -7.36
C VAL A 171 8.36 30.37 -6.23
N ASP A 172 8.70 31.55 -5.70
CA ASP A 172 9.71 31.71 -4.66
C ASP A 172 9.24 31.10 -3.32
N GLY A 173 7.97 31.29 -2.97
CA GLY A 173 7.39 30.70 -1.76
C GLY A 173 7.38 29.17 -1.82
N ALA A 174 6.92 28.60 -2.93
CA ALA A 174 6.93 27.15 -3.12
C ALA A 174 8.35 26.56 -3.12
N ASN A 175 9.30 27.21 -3.79
CA ASN A 175 10.71 26.77 -3.81
C ASN A 175 11.34 26.84 -2.41
N SER A 176 11.04 27.91 -1.65
CA SER A 176 11.50 28.06 -0.26
C SER A 176 10.97 26.96 0.64
N LEU A 177 9.69 26.58 0.48
CA LEU A 177 9.10 25.44 1.19
C LEU A 177 9.84 24.13 0.83
N ILE A 178 10.03 23.85 -0.47
CA ILE A 178 10.71 22.64 -0.95
C ILE A 178 12.13 22.55 -0.38
N ALA A 179 12.88 23.65 -0.37
CA ALA A 179 14.22 23.72 0.20
C ALA A 179 14.23 23.49 1.72
N CYS A 180 13.21 23.96 2.43
CA CYS A 180 13.05 23.67 3.86
C CYS A 180 12.94 22.17 4.11
N PHE A 181 12.09 21.47 3.35
CA PHE A 181 11.86 20.03 3.46
C PHE A 181 13.00 19.16 2.88
N GLY A 182 14.04 19.75 2.29
CA GLY A 182 15.16 19.02 1.69
C GLY A 182 14.86 18.43 0.30
N GLY A 183 13.80 18.90 -0.38
CA GLY A 183 13.38 18.39 -1.69
C GLY A 183 13.90 19.18 -2.89
N ALA A 184 14.93 20.03 -2.70
CA ALA A 184 15.39 20.98 -3.73
C ALA A 184 16.21 20.34 -4.87
N ASP A 185 16.63 19.09 -4.72
CA ASP A 185 17.56 18.47 -5.66
C ASP A 185 16.86 17.70 -6.79
N ARG A 186 15.58 17.36 -6.63
CA ARG A 186 14.85 16.46 -7.54
C ARG A 186 13.36 16.78 -7.62
N ASN A 187 12.78 16.62 -8.82
CA ASN A 187 11.35 16.80 -9.10
C ASN A 187 10.79 18.17 -8.66
N VAL A 188 11.64 19.21 -8.55
CA VAL A 188 11.27 20.53 -8.00
C VAL A 188 10.08 21.15 -8.73
N ASP A 189 10.07 21.10 -10.07
CA ASP A 189 8.98 21.65 -10.86
C ASP A 189 7.65 20.93 -10.64
N GLU A 190 7.68 19.61 -10.41
CA GLU A 190 6.46 18.86 -10.10
C GLU A 190 5.98 19.11 -8.67
N ARG A 191 6.91 19.09 -7.70
CA ARG A 191 6.64 19.45 -6.29
C ARG A 191 6.00 20.83 -6.18
N ARG A 192 6.58 21.83 -6.87
CA ARG A 192 6.04 23.20 -6.94
C ARG A 192 4.61 23.23 -7.48
N ARG A 193 4.36 22.58 -8.62
CA ARG A 193 3.00 22.50 -9.20
C ARG A 193 2.00 21.86 -8.25
N TYR A 194 2.40 20.87 -7.46
CA TYR A 194 1.52 20.18 -6.52
C TYR A 194 1.23 21.05 -5.29
N ILE A 195 2.23 21.77 -4.77
CA ILE A 195 2.06 22.76 -3.69
C ILE A 195 1.09 23.86 -4.12
N GLN A 196 1.33 24.48 -5.29
CA GLN A 196 0.51 25.58 -5.79
C GLN A 196 -0.95 25.16 -5.97
N ARG A 197 -1.19 24.00 -6.62
CA ARG A 197 -2.54 23.44 -6.78
C ARG A 197 -3.22 23.09 -5.47
N ALA A 198 -2.47 22.59 -4.49
CA ALA A 198 -3.02 22.33 -3.16
C ALA A 198 -3.42 23.63 -2.47
N CYS A 199 -2.60 24.68 -2.56
CA CYS A 199 -2.89 26.00 -1.99
C CYS A 199 -4.09 26.68 -2.68
N GLU A 200 -4.16 26.66 -4.01
CA GLU A 200 -5.32 27.14 -4.79
C GLU A 200 -6.61 26.45 -4.35
N ARG A 201 -6.59 25.13 -4.19
CA ARG A 201 -7.75 24.37 -3.73
C ARG A 201 -8.14 24.71 -2.30
N ILE A 202 -7.16 24.87 -1.40
CA ILE A 202 -7.40 25.28 -0.01
C ILE A 202 -8.04 26.67 0.07
N ASP A 203 -7.53 27.63 -0.70
CA ASP A 203 -8.12 28.96 -0.76
C ASP A 203 -9.55 28.92 -1.31
N ALA A 204 -9.77 28.23 -2.43
CA ALA A 204 -11.05 28.22 -3.13
C ALA A 204 -12.15 27.44 -2.41
N GLN A 205 -11.83 26.30 -1.79
CA GLN A 205 -12.84 25.39 -1.21
C GLN A 205 -12.88 25.40 0.31
N TYR A 206 -11.82 25.86 0.97
CA TYR A 206 -11.64 25.73 2.41
C TYR A 206 -11.23 27.04 3.08
N GLY A 207 -11.45 28.19 2.43
CA GLY A 207 -11.22 29.52 3.02
C GLY A 207 -9.78 29.77 3.45
N GLY A 208 -8.82 29.16 2.76
CA GLY A 208 -7.39 29.33 3.04
C GLY A 208 -6.88 28.53 4.23
N GLN A 209 -7.68 27.61 4.79
CA GLN A 209 -7.32 26.82 5.97
C GLN A 209 -7.53 25.33 5.71
N ALA A 210 -6.46 24.53 5.71
CA ALA A 210 -6.57 23.07 5.56
C ALA A 210 -7.44 22.43 6.65
N MET A 211 -7.49 23.04 7.83
CA MET A 211 -8.35 22.61 8.94
C MET A 211 -9.85 22.67 8.58
N ASN A 212 -10.27 23.55 7.66
CA ASN A 212 -11.67 23.64 7.25
C ASN A 212 -12.14 22.43 6.43
N ILE A 213 -11.23 21.58 5.91
CA ILE A 213 -11.60 20.31 5.28
C ILE A 213 -12.46 19.48 6.25
N PHE A 214 -12.06 19.43 7.53
CA PHE A 214 -12.72 18.62 8.55
C PHE A 214 -14.17 19.04 8.82
N THR A 215 -14.43 20.35 8.93
CA THR A 215 -15.76 20.89 9.17
C THR A 215 -16.63 20.90 7.91
N THR A 216 -16.06 21.24 6.76
CA THR A 216 -16.75 21.28 5.46
C THR A 216 -17.36 19.92 5.11
N HIS A 217 -16.63 18.84 5.40
CA HIS A 217 -17.07 17.47 5.13
C HIS A 217 -17.75 16.82 6.34
N SER A 218 -18.37 17.63 7.22
CA SER A 218 -19.20 17.18 8.34
C SER A 218 -18.53 16.15 9.25
N LYS A 219 -17.20 16.23 9.40
CA LYS A 219 -16.38 15.30 10.19
C LYS A 219 -16.58 13.83 9.82
N ASP A 220 -16.94 13.56 8.56
CA ASP A 220 -17.14 12.24 8.01
C ASP A 220 -15.83 11.74 7.38
N ALA A 221 -15.26 10.67 7.94
CA ALA A 221 -13.98 10.15 7.49
C ALA A 221 -13.98 9.71 6.02
N GLN A 222 -15.10 9.21 5.50
CA GLN A 222 -15.22 8.81 4.09
C GLN A 222 -15.30 10.04 3.18
N ALA A 223 -16.13 11.04 3.52
CA ALA A 223 -16.21 12.26 2.72
C ALA A 223 -14.87 13.02 2.70
N ILE A 224 -14.17 13.07 3.83
CA ILE A 224 -12.83 13.66 3.92
C ILE A 224 -11.81 12.84 3.11
N PHE A 225 -11.88 11.50 3.14
CA PHE A 225 -11.04 10.64 2.30
C PHE A 225 -11.18 11.00 0.81
N ASP A 226 -12.42 11.13 0.33
CA ASP A 226 -12.70 11.46 -1.07
C ASP A 226 -12.21 12.87 -1.43
N ALA A 227 -12.41 13.83 -0.52
CA ALA A 227 -11.91 15.18 -0.65
C ALA A 227 -10.37 15.24 -0.71
N LEU A 228 -9.68 14.45 0.11
CA LEU A 228 -8.21 14.33 0.11
C LEU A 228 -7.71 13.72 -1.21
N CYS A 229 -8.36 12.67 -1.71
CA CYS A 229 -8.01 12.04 -3.00
C CYS A 229 -8.19 12.96 -4.21
N ALA A 230 -8.95 14.05 -4.07
CA ALA A 230 -9.12 15.06 -5.10
C ALA A 230 -7.96 16.08 -5.15
N PHE A 231 -7.03 16.07 -4.19
CA PHE A 231 -5.79 16.83 -4.28
C PHE A 231 -4.79 16.13 -5.21
N LYS A 232 -4.13 16.90 -6.09
CA LYS A 232 -3.09 16.36 -6.95
C LYS A 232 -1.94 15.81 -6.08
N GLY A 233 -1.53 14.57 -6.33
CA GLY A 233 -0.47 13.89 -5.58
C GLY A 233 -0.90 13.15 -4.32
N ILE A 234 -2.18 13.25 -3.93
CA ILE A 234 -2.76 12.49 -2.83
C ILE A 234 -3.68 11.42 -3.42
N LYS A 235 -3.37 10.16 -3.13
CA LYS A 235 -4.15 8.98 -3.50
C LYS A 235 -4.48 8.18 -2.24
N THR A 236 -5.21 7.07 -2.39
CA THR A 236 -5.70 6.20 -1.30
C THR A 236 -4.72 5.99 -0.15
N LYS A 237 -3.45 5.65 -0.46
CA LYS A 237 -2.41 5.45 0.56
C LYS A 237 -2.19 6.70 1.41
N LYS A 238 -1.91 7.84 0.76
CA LYS A 238 -1.62 9.11 1.44
C LYS A 238 -2.84 9.68 2.16
N ALA A 239 -4.03 9.52 1.58
CA ALA A 239 -5.28 9.93 2.22
C ALA A 239 -5.51 9.14 3.53
N ASN A 240 -5.37 7.81 3.52
CA ASN A 240 -5.45 7.00 4.73
C ASN A 240 -4.37 7.36 5.75
N MET A 241 -3.13 7.65 5.31
CA MET A 241 -2.07 8.13 6.20
C MET A 241 -2.47 9.44 6.90
N ILE A 242 -2.97 10.43 6.16
CA ILE A 242 -3.41 11.71 6.74
C ILE A 242 -4.55 11.49 7.74
N LEU A 243 -5.58 10.73 7.34
CA LEU A 243 -6.74 10.51 8.19
C LEU A 243 -6.36 9.85 9.52
N ARG A 244 -5.50 8.82 9.44
CA ARG A 244 -4.93 8.12 10.58
C ARG A 244 -4.10 9.07 11.43
N ASP A 245 -3.10 9.75 10.85
CA ASP A 245 -2.18 10.61 11.60
C ASP A 245 -2.95 11.70 12.36
N PHE A 246 -3.93 12.35 11.73
CA PHE A 246 -4.74 13.38 12.39
C PHE A 246 -5.69 12.83 13.46
N TYR A 247 -6.20 11.61 13.31
CA TYR A 247 -6.98 10.96 14.35
C TYR A 247 -6.12 10.58 15.55
N GLU A 248 -4.96 9.98 15.32
CA GLU A 248 -4.05 9.54 16.37
C GLU A 248 -3.48 10.71 17.18
N LEU A 249 -3.25 11.86 16.53
CA LEU A 249 -2.83 13.11 17.17
C LEU A 249 -3.97 13.89 17.85
N GLY A 250 -5.21 13.43 17.69
CA GLY A 250 -6.39 14.12 18.23
C GLY A 250 -6.70 15.46 17.56
N ILE A 251 -6.20 15.67 16.34
CA ILE A 251 -6.47 16.86 15.53
C ILE A 251 -7.86 16.74 14.89
N TRP A 252 -8.15 15.59 14.25
CA TRP A 252 -9.45 15.30 13.63
C TRP A 252 -10.12 14.14 14.36
N VAL A 253 -11.21 14.41 15.08
CA VAL A 253 -12.04 13.39 15.74
C VAL A 253 -13.32 13.17 14.94
N TYR A 254 -13.32 12.17 14.07
CA TYR A 254 -14.45 11.91 13.16
C TYR A 254 -15.70 11.47 13.91
N GLU A 255 -16.84 11.99 13.48
CA GLU A 255 -18.16 11.64 14.04
C GLU A 255 -18.87 10.57 13.20
N LYS A 256 -18.46 10.38 11.95
CA LYS A 256 -19.08 9.43 11.01
C LYS A 256 -18.03 8.64 10.26
N ASN A 257 -18.39 7.40 9.93
CA ASN A 257 -17.63 6.51 9.04
C ASN A 257 -16.16 6.32 9.41
N LEU A 258 -15.80 6.36 10.69
CA LEU A 258 -14.42 6.14 11.15
C LEU A 258 -13.81 4.82 10.61
N HIS A 259 -14.66 3.80 10.45
CA HIS A 259 -14.32 2.51 9.86
C HIS A 259 -13.87 2.58 8.38
N ALA A 260 -14.04 3.71 7.68
CA ALA A 260 -13.56 3.92 6.32
C ALA A 260 -12.02 3.98 6.23
N ILE A 261 -11.35 4.32 7.33
CA ILE A 261 -9.88 4.37 7.40
C ILE A 261 -9.33 2.94 7.34
N ASN A 262 -8.79 2.58 6.18
CA ASN A 262 -8.25 1.26 5.89
C ASN A 262 -6.78 1.13 6.31
N ILE A 263 -6.33 -0.11 6.46
CA ILE A 263 -4.89 -0.41 6.60
C ILE A 263 -4.13 0.01 5.34
N ILE A 264 -2.89 0.46 5.52
CA ILE A 264 -2.05 0.87 4.40
C ILE A 264 -1.30 -0.35 3.89
N ALA A 265 -1.83 -0.98 2.85
CA ALA A 265 -1.30 -2.22 2.29
C ALA A 265 0.02 -2.02 1.51
N ASP A 266 1.13 -1.75 2.21
CA ASP A 266 2.46 -1.75 1.60
C ASP A 266 3.00 -3.18 1.41
N ASN A 267 4.22 -3.32 0.86
CA ASN A 267 4.83 -4.63 0.60
C ASN A 267 5.03 -5.47 1.88
N ARG A 268 5.12 -4.84 3.06
CA ARG A 268 5.22 -5.54 4.34
C ARG A 268 3.85 -6.05 4.74
N VAL A 269 2.82 -5.22 4.69
CA VAL A 269 1.44 -5.57 5.06
C VAL A 269 0.87 -6.62 4.11
N MET A 270 1.04 -6.46 2.79
CA MET A 270 0.63 -7.46 1.79
C MET A 270 1.32 -8.81 2.04
N ARG A 271 2.62 -8.80 2.36
CA ARG A 271 3.36 -10.03 2.71
C ARG A 271 2.78 -10.70 3.95
N ILE A 272 2.37 -9.94 4.98
CA ILE A 272 1.72 -10.54 6.14
C ILE A 272 0.38 -11.17 5.74
N ALA A 273 -0.45 -10.47 4.96
CA ALA A 273 -1.75 -11.01 4.52
C ALA A 273 -1.63 -12.33 3.75
N LEU A 274 -0.62 -12.44 2.88
CA LEU A 274 -0.30 -13.66 2.14
C LEU A 274 0.21 -14.77 3.07
N ARG A 275 1.16 -14.46 3.96
CA ARG A 275 1.79 -15.46 4.86
C ARG A 275 0.86 -15.98 5.94
N THR A 276 -0.09 -15.17 6.42
CA THR A 276 -1.16 -15.63 7.32
C THR A 276 -2.25 -16.38 6.56
N GLY A 277 -2.31 -16.25 5.23
CA GLY A 277 -3.32 -16.89 4.40
C GLY A 277 -4.72 -16.27 4.54
N ILE A 278 -4.84 -15.07 5.10
CA ILE A 278 -6.11 -14.31 5.06
C ILE A 278 -6.44 -13.83 3.64
N LEU A 279 -5.40 -13.67 2.82
CA LEU A 279 -5.48 -13.45 1.37
C LEU A 279 -4.74 -14.60 0.68
N GLN A 280 -5.42 -15.30 -0.22
CA GLN A 280 -4.89 -16.46 -0.92
C GLN A 280 -5.03 -16.30 -2.43
N LEU A 281 -4.10 -16.92 -3.17
CA LEU A 281 -4.17 -17.04 -4.62
C LEU A 281 -4.85 -18.37 -4.95
N GLY A 282 -5.91 -18.34 -5.75
CA GLY A 282 -6.67 -19.53 -6.12
C GLY A 282 -5.93 -20.51 -7.04
N THR A 283 -4.72 -20.16 -7.48
CA THR A 283 -4.00 -20.89 -8.53
C THR A 283 -3.02 -21.94 -8.01
N GLY A 284 -2.78 -22.02 -6.69
CA GLY A 284 -1.70 -22.86 -6.12
C GLY A 284 -0.29 -22.48 -6.63
N LYS A 285 -0.20 -21.43 -7.44
CA LYS A 285 0.98 -20.88 -8.10
C LYS A 285 1.45 -19.65 -7.33
N THR A 286 2.74 -19.34 -7.42
CA THR A 286 3.29 -18.16 -6.73
C THR A 286 3.06 -16.92 -7.58
N LEU A 287 3.05 -15.72 -6.98
CA LEU A 287 2.98 -14.45 -7.74
C LEU A 287 4.11 -14.29 -8.77
N ASN A 288 5.15 -15.13 -8.73
CA ASN A 288 6.23 -15.14 -9.70
C ASN A 288 5.81 -15.66 -11.08
N ASP A 289 4.74 -16.46 -11.17
CA ASP A 289 4.30 -17.05 -12.44
C ASP A 289 3.64 -16.01 -13.36
N LEU A 290 3.42 -14.79 -12.84
CA LEU A 290 2.76 -13.69 -13.52
C LEU A 290 3.66 -12.45 -13.37
N LEU A 291 4.42 -12.09 -14.41
CA LEU A 291 5.21 -10.86 -14.42
C LEU A 291 4.26 -9.64 -14.36
N ASP A 292 4.29 -8.87 -13.27
CA ASP A 292 3.45 -7.68 -13.08
C ASP A 292 4.03 -6.45 -13.81
N GLN A 293 4.05 -6.50 -15.14
CA GLN A 293 4.69 -5.48 -15.99
C GLN A 293 4.05 -4.08 -15.85
N TYR A 294 2.83 -3.98 -15.29
CA TYR A 294 2.03 -2.75 -15.30
C TYR A 294 1.37 -2.41 -13.96
N ASP A 295 1.93 -2.92 -12.87
CA ASP A 295 1.44 -2.69 -11.49
C ASP A 295 0.01 -3.20 -11.23
N GLN A 296 -0.58 -3.95 -12.16
CA GLN A 296 -1.97 -4.39 -12.05
C GLN A 296 -2.15 -5.41 -10.93
N GLN A 297 -1.20 -6.33 -10.78
CA GLN A 297 -1.23 -7.26 -9.66
C GLN A 297 -0.97 -6.52 -8.35
N TYR A 298 -0.01 -5.60 -8.33
CA TYR A 298 0.27 -4.75 -7.19
C TYR A 298 -0.97 -3.99 -6.73
N VAL A 299 -1.66 -3.28 -7.64
CA VAL A 299 -2.87 -2.50 -7.33
C VAL A 299 -3.97 -3.39 -6.78
N VAL A 300 -4.25 -4.53 -7.42
CA VAL A 300 -5.29 -5.47 -6.97
C VAL A 300 -4.93 -6.12 -5.63
N LEU A 301 -3.65 -6.44 -5.38
CA LEU A 301 -3.21 -6.95 -4.08
C LEU A 301 -3.26 -5.90 -2.97
N VAL A 302 -2.97 -4.64 -3.26
CA VAL A 302 -3.14 -3.52 -2.30
C VAL A 302 -4.60 -3.45 -1.86
N GLN A 303 -5.53 -3.44 -2.82
CA GLN A 303 -6.97 -3.38 -2.55
C GLN A 303 -7.45 -4.62 -1.77
N SER A 304 -7.08 -5.81 -2.24
CA SER A 304 -7.51 -7.08 -1.63
C SER A 304 -6.90 -7.27 -0.24
N THR A 305 -5.68 -6.78 0.00
CA THR A 305 -5.07 -6.80 1.34
C THR A 305 -5.84 -5.90 2.30
N ALA A 306 -6.23 -4.71 1.87
CA ALA A 306 -7.08 -3.83 2.69
C ALA A 306 -8.43 -4.49 3.00
N GLU A 307 -9.06 -5.13 2.01
CA GLU A 307 -10.30 -5.90 2.20
C GLU A 307 -10.12 -7.06 3.19
N ALA A 308 -9.03 -7.84 3.08
CA ALA A 308 -8.76 -8.96 3.98
C ALA A 308 -8.65 -8.50 5.44
N PHE A 309 -7.93 -7.40 5.70
CA PHE A 309 -7.79 -6.85 7.05
C PHE A 309 -9.08 -6.19 7.56
N ARG A 310 -9.92 -5.63 6.68
CA ARG A 310 -11.27 -5.17 7.06
C ARG A 310 -12.12 -6.35 7.55
N ARG A 311 -12.13 -7.47 6.84
CA ARG A 311 -12.83 -8.69 7.26
C ARG A 311 -12.31 -9.21 8.61
N VAL A 312 -11.01 -9.13 8.84
CA VAL A 312 -10.40 -9.45 10.15
C VAL A 312 -10.91 -8.49 11.23
N TRP A 313 -10.95 -7.18 10.98
CA TRP A 313 -11.48 -6.21 11.92
C TRP A 313 -12.95 -6.46 12.27
N GLU A 314 -13.79 -6.77 11.28
CA GLU A 314 -15.19 -7.17 11.50
C GLU A 314 -15.29 -8.46 12.31
N LYS A 315 -14.51 -9.48 11.94
CA LYS A 315 -14.49 -10.77 12.64
C LYS A 315 -14.00 -10.64 14.09
N THR A 316 -13.08 -9.71 14.39
CA THR A 316 -12.68 -9.45 15.78
C THR A 316 -13.84 -8.94 16.63
N ALA A 317 -14.72 -8.10 16.09
CA ALA A 317 -15.91 -7.67 16.82
C ALA A 317 -16.93 -8.80 16.98
N GLU A 318 -17.16 -9.59 15.93
CA GLU A 318 -18.03 -10.77 16.00
C GLU A 318 -17.60 -11.73 17.12
N LEU A 319 -16.30 -12.02 17.22
CA LEU A 319 -15.72 -12.87 18.25
C LEU A 319 -15.62 -12.21 19.63
N ASN A 320 -15.88 -10.91 19.72
CA ASN A 320 -15.77 -10.10 20.93
C ASN A 320 -17.10 -9.42 21.28
N ASN A 321 -18.21 -10.14 21.16
CA ASN A 321 -19.56 -9.70 21.54
C ASN A 321 -20.02 -8.39 20.88
N GLY A 322 -19.64 -8.16 19.62
CA GLY A 322 -19.97 -6.95 18.87
C GLY A 322 -19.09 -5.74 19.21
N ILE A 323 -18.10 -5.89 20.08
CA ILE A 323 -17.20 -4.81 20.49
C ILE A 323 -15.92 -4.86 19.68
N HIS A 324 -15.64 -3.83 18.88
CA HIS A 324 -14.38 -3.72 18.17
C HIS A 324 -13.20 -3.52 19.14
N ILE A 325 -12.15 -4.33 18.97
CA ILE A 325 -10.90 -4.23 19.76
C ILE A 325 -10.04 -3.00 19.39
N VAL A 326 -10.32 -2.40 18.23
CA VAL A 326 -9.71 -1.17 17.73
C VAL A 326 -10.74 -0.36 16.94
N PRO A 327 -10.65 0.98 16.87
CA PRO A 327 -11.73 1.84 16.36
C PRO A 327 -11.99 1.73 14.86
N TYR A 328 -10.97 1.36 14.10
CA TYR A 328 -11.03 1.24 12.64
C TYR A 328 -9.99 0.23 12.14
N PRO A 329 -10.19 -0.39 10.96
CA PRO A 329 -9.27 -1.40 10.42
C PRO A 329 -7.81 -0.94 10.33
N GLY A 330 -7.59 0.31 9.92
CA GLY A 330 -6.26 0.91 9.80
C GLY A 330 -5.47 0.98 11.11
N LYS A 331 -6.09 0.78 12.27
CA LYS A 331 -5.36 0.76 13.56
C LYS A 331 -4.40 -0.42 13.67
N PHE A 332 -4.64 -1.51 12.94
CA PHE A 332 -3.72 -2.65 12.89
C PHE A 332 -2.40 -2.33 12.17
N ASP A 333 -2.34 -1.23 11.40
CA ASP A 333 -1.22 -0.90 10.51
C ASP A 333 0.13 -0.90 11.23
N GLU A 334 0.25 -0.23 12.38
CA GLU A 334 1.52 -0.11 13.08
C GLU A 334 2.06 -1.48 13.55
N LEU A 335 1.19 -2.32 14.12
CA LEU A 335 1.55 -3.68 14.51
C LEU A 335 2.01 -4.50 13.30
N VAL A 336 1.21 -4.52 12.23
CA VAL A 336 1.47 -5.34 11.05
C VAL A 336 2.73 -4.87 10.31
N PHE A 337 2.90 -3.56 10.16
CA PHE A 337 4.09 -2.95 9.55
C PHE A 337 5.36 -3.25 10.34
N ARG A 338 5.34 -3.06 11.68
CA ARG A 338 6.48 -3.37 12.55
C ARG A 338 6.78 -4.85 12.56
N LEU A 339 5.76 -5.72 12.55
CA LEU A 339 5.92 -7.16 12.45
C LEU A 339 6.61 -7.52 11.13
N GLY A 340 6.17 -6.98 9.99
CA GLY A 340 6.81 -7.21 8.70
C GLY A 340 8.27 -6.71 8.64
N GLY A 341 8.59 -5.62 9.34
CA GLY A 341 9.94 -5.04 9.39
C GLY A 341 10.90 -5.72 10.38
N ASN A 342 10.39 -6.29 11.46
CA ASN A 342 11.21 -6.74 12.60
C ASN A 342 11.10 -8.23 12.96
N CYS A 343 10.07 -8.90 12.46
CA CYS A 343 9.74 -10.27 12.82
C CYS A 343 9.59 -11.15 11.58
N CYS A 344 8.86 -10.70 10.56
CA CYS A 344 8.53 -11.44 9.34
C CYS A 344 9.19 -10.78 8.11
N LYS A 345 10.52 -10.70 8.12
CA LYS A 345 11.31 -10.13 7.03
C LYS A 345 11.30 -11.06 5.81
N LEU A 346 11.78 -10.54 4.68
CA LEU A 346 11.87 -11.26 3.41
C LEU A 346 12.64 -12.58 3.58
N ASN A 347 13.85 -12.51 4.14
CA ASN A 347 14.79 -13.64 4.25
C ASN A 347 15.01 -14.11 5.70
N ALA A 348 14.29 -13.57 6.68
CA ALA A 348 14.45 -13.91 8.09
C ALA A 348 13.11 -13.83 8.81
N ARG A 349 12.67 -14.95 9.38
CA ARG A 349 11.35 -15.09 10.01
C ARG A 349 11.50 -15.57 11.44
N ALA A 350 10.99 -14.81 12.40
CA ALA A 350 11.05 -15.15 13.82
C ALA A 350 10.26 -16.41 14.18
N CYS A 351 9.29 -16.82 13.35
CA CYS A 351 8.59 -18.09 13.51
C CYS A 351 9.45 -19.31 13.16
N GLU A 352 10.54 -19.14 12.41
CA GLU A 352 11.50 -20.20 12.08
C GLU A 352 12.70 -20.16 13.04
N SER A 353 13.21 -18.96 13.35
CA SER A 353 14.37 -18.80 14.22
C SER A 353 14.05 -18.82 15.71
N GLY A 354 12.76 -18.72 16.09
CA GLY A 354 12.30 -18.56 17.47
C GLY A 354 12.69 -17.22 18.11
N ARG A 355 13.22 -16.26 17.34
CA ARG A 355 13.73 -14.97 17.86
C ARG A 355 13.21 -13.77 17.06
N GLN A 356 12.47 -12.90 17.75
CA GLN A 356 12.09 -11.57 17.27
C GLN A 356 13.16 -10.51 17.61
N SER A 357 13.15 -9.37 16.92
CA SER A 357 14.07 -8.27 17.27
C SER A 357 13.75 -7.68 18.64
N LYS A 358 14.79 -7.21 19.36
CA LYS A 358 14.63 -6.51 20.64
C LYS A 358 13.77 -5.25 20.49
N ALA A 359 13.91 -4.53 19.38
CA ALA A 359 13.11 -3.34 19.11
C ALA A 359 11.60 -3.66 19.03
N PHE A 360 11.22 -4.76 18.38
CA PHE A 360 9.83 -5.17 18.28
C PHE A 360 9.27 -5.62 19.63
N SER A 361 10.01 -6.44 20.38
CA SER A 361 9.55 -6.91 21.69
C SER A 361 9.44 -5.77 22.72
N THR A 362 10.34 -4.79 22.68
CA THR A 362 10.21 -3.58 23.50
C THR A 362 8.96 -2.80 23.12
N TRP A 363 8.72 -2.58 21.82
CA TRP A 363 7.56 -1.82 21.35
C TRP A 363 6.23 -2.52 21.68
N THR A 364 6.09 -3.84 21.47
CA THR A 364 4.81 -4.53 21.81
C THR A 364 4.50 -4.44 23.29
N LYS A 365 5.53 -4.50 24.16
CA LYS A 365 5.36 -4.32 25.60
C LYS A 365 4.94 -2.90 25.95
N SER A 366 5.60 -1.89 25.39
CA SER A 366 5.32 -0.49 25.74
C SER A 366 4.03 0.04 25.13
N ALA A 367 3.73 -0.31 23.87
CA ALA A 367 2.62 0.26 23.12
C ALA A 367 1.32 -0.54 23.24
N LEU A 368 1.42 -1.86 23.43
CA LEU A 368 0.25 -2.76 23.44
C LEU A 368 0.07 -3.50 24.77
N ASN A 369 0.96 -3.27 25.76
CA ASN A 369 1.02 -4.06 26.99
C ASN A 369 1.11 -5.58 26.72
N TYR A 370 1.74 -5.96 25.60
CA TYR A 370 1.76 -7.32 25.10
C TYR A 370 3.18 -7.90 25.19
N SER A 371 3.31 -8.97 25.96
CA SER A 371 4.53 -9.78 26.01
C SER A 371 4.42 -10.92 25.00
N ALA A 372 4.93 -10.67 23.80
CA ALA A 372 4.99 -11.69 22.75
C ALA A 372 5.77 -12.94 23.24
N PRO A 373 5.30 -14.16 22.95
CA PRO A 373 6.07 -15.37 23.20
C PRO A 373 7.43 -15.31 22.46
N LYS A 374 8.40 -16.16 22.85
CA LYS A 374 9.70 -16.26 22.15
C LYS A 374 9.45 -16.69 20.69
N GLY A 375 9.30 -15.74 19.77
CA GLY A 375 8.96 -15.99 18.37
C GLY A 375 8.05 -14.92 17.76
N CYS A 376 7.38 -15.28 16.66
CA CYS A 376 6.39 -14.43 15.99
C CYS A 376 5.01 -14.55 16.67
N PRO A 377 4.27 -13.45 16.91
CA PRO A 377 2.94 -13.52 17.52
C PRO A 377 1.89 -14.21 16.62
N PHE A 378 2.16 -14.30 15.31
CA PHE A 378 1.28 -14.99 14.34
C PHE A 378 1.78 -16.39 13.98
N SER A 379 2.72 -16.97 14.72
CA SER A 379 3.29 -18.28 14.40
C SER A 379 2.25 -19.41 14.34
N SER A 380 1.22 -19.35 15.18
CA SER A 380 0.11 -20.30 15.24
C SER A 380 -0.97 -20.06 14.17
N VAL A 381 -0.92 -18.91 13.49
CA VAL A 381 -1.83 -18.55 12.40
C VAL A 381 -1.25 -19.01 11.07
N CYS A 382 0.01 -18.69 10.80
CA CYS A 382 0.62 -18.90 9.49
C CYS A 382 0.82 -20.39 9.14
N PRO A 383 0.17 -20.91 8.09
CA PRO A 383 0.46 -22.25 7.56
C PRO A 383 1.90 -22.36 7.04
N ASP A 384 2.55 -23.51 7.24
CA ASP A 384 3.97 -23.70 6.88
C ASP A 384 4.29 -23.40 5.41
N HIS A 385 3.44 -23.88 4.50
CA HIS A 385 3.61 -23.66 3.06
C HIS A 385 3.45 -22.20 2.63
N LEU A 386 2.80 -21.35 3.45
CA LEU A 386 2.61 -19.92 3.15
C LEU A 386 3.67 -19.03 3.76
N LYS A 387 4.44 -19.49 4.77
CA LYS A 387 5.41 -18.66 5.53
C LYS A 387 6.47 -17.98 4.67
N LYS A 388 6.74 -18.50 3.47
CA LYS A 388 7.71 -17.92 2.54
C LYS A 388 7.12 -16.84 1.64
N LEU A 389 5.79 -16.80 1.42
CA LEU A 389 5.14 -15.92 0.44
C LEU A 389 5.54 -14.46 0.55
N ASN A 390 5.75 -13.75 -0.57
CA ASN A 390 5.96 -12.30 -0.58
C ASN A 390 5.02 -11.58 -1.55
N ALA A 391 4.86 -10.28 -1.31
CA ALA A 391 4.08 -9.38 -2.14
C ALA A 391 4.78 -9.11 -3.49
N PRO A 392 4.04 -8.79 -4.56
CA PRO A 392 4.64 -8.34 -5.81
C PRO A 392 5.28 -6.95 -5.60
N PHE A 393 6.17 -6.55 -6.50
CA PHE A 393 6.66 -5.17 -6.55
C PHE A 393 6.09 -4.47 -7.79
N ALA A 394 5.72 -3.21 -7.62
CA ALA A 394 5.42 -2.32 -8.73
C ALA A 394 6.66 -2.10 -9.61
N ILE A 395 6.48 -2.21 -10.93
CA ILE A 395 7.43 -1.98 -12.01
C ILE A 395 7.24 -0.54 -12.52
N GLN A 396 8.00 0.42 -11.98
CA GLN A 396 8.00 1.80 -12.47
C GLN A 396 9.25 2.12 -13.30
N ASN A 397 9.04 2.67 -14.51
CA ASN A 397 10.03 3.28 -15.41
C ASN A 397 11.32 2.48 -15.72
N ASN A 398 11.33 1.82 -16.90
CA ASN A 398 12.51 1.44 -17.70
C ASN A 398 13.68 0.69 -17.03
N THR A 399 13.52 0.07 -15.86
CA THR A 399 14.61 -0.65 -15.17
C THR A 399 14.49 -2.16 -15.27
N TRP A 400 14.47 -2.66 -16.51
CA TRP A 400 14.39 -4.09 -16.88
C TRP A 400 15.54 -4.97 -16.36
N ASN A 401 16.65 -4.38 -15.94
CA ASN A 401 17.91 -5.11 -15.72
C ASN A 401 18.00 -5.88 -14.39
N LYS A 402 16.92 -5.97 -13.58
CA LYS A 402 16.99 -6.43 -12.17
C LYS A 402 15.79 -7.26 -11.74
N ILE A 403 15.65 -8.39 -12.42
CA ILE A 403 14.56 -9.36 -12.23
C ILE A 403 15.08 -10.46 -11.31
N TYR A 404 14.59 -10.52 -10.06
CA TYR A 404 14.86 -11.66 -9.18
C TYR A 404 13.60 -12.05 -8.40
N THR A 405 13.29 -13.35 -8.46
CA THR A 405 12.27 -14.01 -7.66
C THR A 405 12.95 -14.85 -6.59
N ASN A 406 12.45 -14.87 -5.35
CA ASN A 406 12.93 -15.77 -4.30
C ASN A 406 11.98 -16.96 -4.08
N GLU A 407 12.36 -17.93 -3.25
CA GLU A 407 11.56 -19.14 -2.93
C GLU A 407 10.12 -18.84 -2.46
N GLY A 408 9.89 -17.66 -1.89
CA GLY A 408 8.55 -17.24 -1.47
C GLY A 408 7.67 -16.70 -2.59
N GLY A 409 8.27 -16.40 -3.72
CA GLY A 409 7.68 -15.51 -4.70
C GLY A 409 7.27 -14.15 -4.19
N GLY A 410 6.82 -13.30 -5.10
CA GLY A 410 6.79 -11.85 -4.86
C GLY A 410 8.12 -11.23 -5.27
N GLY A 411 8.27 -11.11 -6.59
CA GLY A 411 9.30 -10.32 -7.23
C GLY A 411 8.66 -9.15 -7.98
N GLY A 412 9.50 -8.22 -8.39
CA GLY A 412 9.25 -7.15 -9.34
C GLY A 412 10.51 -6.27 -9.38
N LEU A 413 10.62 -5.41 -10.39
CA LEU A 413 11.86 -4.72 -10.73
C LEU A 413 12.44 -3.97 -9.52
N ARG A 414 13.67 -4.29 -9.12
CA ARG A 414 14.38 -3.53 -8.07
C ARG A 414 15.78 -3.14 -8.49
N GLY A 415 15.97 -1.83 -8.67
CA GLY A 415 17.24 -1.10 -8.85
C GLY A 415 18.38 -1.46 -7.87
N ILE A 416 19.56 -1.85 -8.38
CA ILE A 416 20.92 -1.53 -7.91
C ILE A 416 21.27 -0.11 -8.34
#